data_AF-D0MHR8-F1
#
_entry.id   AF-D0MHR8-F1
#
_cell.length_a   1.000
_cell.length_b   1.000
_cell.length_c   1.000
_cell.angle_alpha   90.00
_cell.angle_beta   90.00
_cell.angle_gamma   90.00
#
_symmetry.space_group_name_H-M   'P 1'
#
loop_
_entity.id
_entity.type
_entity.pdbx_description
1 polymer ?
#
loop_
_entity_poly.entity_id
_entity_poly.type
_entity_poly.pdbx_seq_one_letter_code
_entity_poly.pdbx_strand_id
1 'polypeptide(L)'
;MWRPAEKQATLICMTPVRNEAWILERFLQCASTWADYIVIADQQSTDGSREIARRFEKVVLVDNPCEAYDEGARQRLLIDSARQLPVSGKRILIALDADEMFSANWMESPEWQQLLAAPPGTVLYFRWANIGPDVTCAWVDADYKPFGFVDDGSPHEGRPIHSPRVPVPKEAPALYFDEIKVLHYQYADWNRMRSKQRWYQVWERLNDPKKRPVTIFRQYHHMEAAIRRAGPVRPEWLAGYEALGIDMRSISKSPYYYWDEDVLKLLVEHGTERFRKLNIWDRDWTALAAQKGLAVNGTLRDPRTPFEKAVHAWLRATQGKSHTLPVRAVQKLLQVFGW
;
A
#
# COMPACT_ATOMS: atom_id res chain seq x y z
N MET A 1 -34.31 -23.54 -23.60
CA MET A 1 -32.85 -23.42 -23.35
C MET A 1 -32.63 -22.02 -22.78
N TRP A 2 -32.61 -21.88 -21.46
CA TRP A 2 -32.38 -20.58 -20.81
C TRP A 2 -30.90 -20.25 -20.94
N ARG A 3 -30.56 -19.29 -21.81
CA ARG A 3 -29.22 -18.69 -21.77
C ARG A 3 -29.21 -17.74 -20.58
N PRO A 4 -28.29 -17.87 -19.63
CA PRO A 4 -28.08 -16.83 -18.62
C PRO A 4 -27.89 -15.50 -19.36
N ALA A 5 -28.51 -14.43 -18.86
CA ALA A 5 -28.27 -13.11 -19.42
C ALA A 5 -26.76 -12.83 -19.36
N GLU A 6 -26.14 -12.52 -20.50
CA GLU A 6 -24.72 -12.20 -20.54
C GLU A 6 -24.46 -10.99 -19.64
N LYS A 7 -23.49 -11.13 -18.73
CA LYS A 7 -23.12 -10.07 -17.80
C LYS A 7 -22.56 -8.90 -18.62
N GLN A 8 -23.13 -7.71 -18.45
CA GLN A 8 -22.69 -6.53 -19.21
C GLN A 8 -21.29 -6.04 -18.81
N ALA A 9 -20.86 -6.29 -17.57
CA ALA A 9 -19.56 -5.93 -17.06
C ALA A 9 -19.00 -7.02 -16.14
N THR A 10 -17.72 -7.36 -16.34
CA THR A 10 -16.96 -8.28 -15.48
C THR A 10 -15.99 -7.47 -14.62
N LEU A 11 -16.08 -7.60 -13.30
CA LEU A 11 -15.24 -6.94 -12.31
C LEU A 11 -14.06 -7.83 -11.95
N ILE A 12 -12.85 -7.33 -12.19
CA ILE A 12 -11.61 -8.06 -11.93
C ILE A 12 -10.81 -7.29 -10.88
N CYS A 13 -10.65 -7.88 -9.70
CA CYS A 13 -9.75 -7.37 -8.68
C CYS A 13 -8.31 -7.82 -9.00
N MET A 14 -7.34 -6.93 -8.88
CA MET A 14 -5.93 -7.19 -9.16
C MET A 14 -5.09 -6.79 -7.95
N THR A 15 -4.30 -7.72 -7.42
CA THR A 15 -3.58 -7.50 -6.16
C THR A 15 -2.18 -8.10 -6.17
N PRO A 16 -1.11 -7.30 -5.99
CA PRO A 16 0.21 -7.82 -5.72
C PRO A 16 0.29 -8.31 -4.27
N VAL A 17 0.93 -9.46 -4.04
CA VAL A 17 1.08 -10.05 -2.69
C VAL A 17 2.53 -10.42 -2.45
N ARG A 18 3.05 -10.02 -1.28
CA ARG A 18 4.30 -10.54 -0.71
C ARG A 18 4.17 -10.55 0.82
N ASN A 19 4.05 -11.74 1.40
CA ASN A 19 3.96 -11.92 2.85
C ASN A 19 2.85 -11.06 3.51
N GLU A 20 1.61 -11.23 3.04
CA GLU A 20 0.43 -10.50 3.49
C GLU A 20 -0.58 -11.40 4.23
N ALA A 21 -0.16 -12.56 4.76
CA ALA A 21 -1.04 -13.54 5.41
C ALA A 21 -1.83 -12.96 6.60
N TRP A 22 -1.29 -11.92 7.24
CA TRP A 22 -1.93 -11.22 8.36
C TRP A 22 -3.27 -10.56 8.02
N ILE A 23 -3.54 -10.23 6.75
CA ILE A 23 -4.74 -9.52 6.29
C ILE A 23 -5.41 -10.15 5.07
N LEU A 24 -4.68 -10.98 4.32
CA LEU A 24 -5.10 -11.46 3.01
C LEU A 24 -6.45 -12.19 3.05
N GLU A 25 -6.74 -12.95 4.10
CA GLU A 25 -8.04 -13.63 4.21
C GLU A 25 -9.22 -12.64 4.28
N ARG A 26 -9.11 -11.59 5.10
CA ARG A 26 -10.11 -10.51 5.16
C ARG A 26 -10.28 -9.84 3.81
N PHE A 27 -9.15 -9.51 3.17
CA PHE A 27 -9.14 -8.92 1.83
C PHE A 27 -9.92 -9.78 0.83
N LEU A 28 -9.62 -11.08 0.77
CA LEU A 28 -10.25 -11.99 -0.18
C LEU A 28 -11.72 -12.24 0.13
N GLN A 29 -12.11 -12.27 1.40
CA GLN A 29 -13.51 -12.30 1.81
C GLN A 29 -14.26 -11.07 1.29
N CYS A 30 -13.74 -9.87 1.54
CA CYS A 30 -14.33 -8.62 1.05
C CYS A 30 -14.36 -8.55 -0.48
N ALA A 31 -13.23 -8.81 -1.16
CA ALA A 31 -13.15 -8.78 -2.62
C ALA A 31 -14.12 -9.77 -3.28
N SER A 32 -14.30 -10.96 -2.69
CA SER A 32 -15.21 -11.99 -3.20
C SER A 32 -16.68 -11.57 -3.19
N THR A 33 -17.07 -10.53 -2.44
CA THR A 33 -18.45 -10.04 -2.41
C THR A 33 -18.86 -9.27 -3.67
N TRP A 34 -17.90 -8.73 -4.43
CA TRP A 34 -18.19 -7.91 -5.61
C TRP A 34 -17.43 -8.32 -6.87
N ALA A 35 -16.23 -8.88 -6.72
CA ALA A 35 -15.41 -9.28 -7.87
C ALA A 35 -15.94 -10.58 -8.50
N ASP A 36 -15.81 -10.69 -9.81
CA ASP A 36 -16.00 -11.96 -10.53
C ASP A 36 -14.71 -12.79 -10.50
N TYR A 37 -13.58 -12.11 -10.67
CA TYR A 37 -12.25 -12.69 -10.60
C TYR A 37 -11.34 -11.86 -9.69
N ILE A 38 -10.42 -12.53 -9.00
CA ILE A 38 -9.40 -11.91 -8.17
C ILE A 38 -8.04 -12.42 -8.65
N VAL A 39 -7.31 -11.62 -9.42
CA VAL A 39 -5.97 -11.94 -9.89
C VAL A 39 -4.96 -11.55 -8.81
N ILE A 40 -4.26 -12.55 -8.27
CA ILE A 40 -3.19 -12.35 -7.28
C ILE A 40 -1.85 -12.62 -7.95
N ALA A 41 -0.96 -11.63 -7.93
CA ALA A 41 0.44 -11.82 -8.31
C ALA A 41 1.28 -12.04 -7.04
N ASP A 42 1.56 -13.30 -6.71
CA ASP A 42 2.35 -13.68 -5.55
C ASP A 42 3.85 -13.57 -5.84
N GLN A 43 4.52 -12.69 -5.10
CA GLN A 43 5.96 -12.44 -5.21
C GLN A 43 6.70 -13.27 -4.15
N GLN A 44 6.66 -14.58 -4.34
CA GLN A 44 7.43 -15.57 -3.57
C GLN A 44 7.14 -15.50 -2.05
N SER A 45 5.86 -15.42 -1.66
CA SER A 45 5.50 -15.38 -0.24
C SER A 45 5.91 -16.66 0.50
N THR A 46 6.31 -16.51 1.76
CA THR A 46 6.77 -17.60 2.64
C THR A 46 5.99 -17.66 3.96
N ASP A 47 4.93 -16.88 4.11
CA ASP A 47 4.19 -16.69 5.38
C ASP A 47 2.79 -17.35 5.40
N GLY A 48 2.46 -18.16 4.39
CA GLY A 48 1.12 -18.74 4.23
C GLY A 48 0.20 -17.98 3.28
N SER A 49 0.61 -16.82 2.74
CA SER A 49 -0.23 -16.02 1.83
C SER A 49 -0.74 -16.82 0.63
N ARG A 50 0.11 -17.68 0.07
CA ARG A 50 -0.20 -18.48 -1.11
C ARG A 50 -1.26 -19.54 -0.83
N GLU A 51 -1.16 -20.18 0.33
CA GLU A 51 -2.12 -21.15 0.83
C GLU A 51 -3.46 -20.49 1.11
N ILE A 52 -3.45 -19.29 1.71
CA ILE A 52 -4.65 -18.49 1.92
C ILE A 52 -5.34 -18.18 0.58
N ALA A 53 -4.60 -17.67 -0.39
CA ALA A 53 -5.11 -17.32 -1.73
C ALA A 53 -5.83 -18.49 -2.41
N ARG A 54 -5.24 -19.69 -2.38
CA ARG A 54 -5.80 -20.89 -3.03
C ARG A 54 -7.12 -21.38 -2.44
N ARG A 55 -7.51 -20.94 -1.23
CA ARG A 55 -8.80 -21.32 -0.62
C ARG A 55 -10.00 -20.62 -1.26
N PHE A 56 -9.79 -19.57 -2.05
CA PHE A 56 -10.85 -18.76 -2.63
C PHE A 56 -11.07 -19.11 -4.10
N GLU A 57 -12.28 -19.58 -4.43
CA GLU A 57 -12.64 -20.05 -5.78
C GLU A 57 -12.44 -18.98 -6.87
N LYS A 58 -12.68 -17.71 -6.54
CA LYS A 58 -12.54 -16.59 -7.49
C LYS A 58 -11.10 -16.18 -7.75
N VAL A 59 -10.13 -16.76 -7.04
CA VAL A 59 -8.72 -16.38 -7.14
C VAL A 59 -8.06 -17.04 -8.35
N VAL A 60 -7.43 -16.22 -9.17
CA VAL A 60 -6.47 -16.63 -10.20
C VAL A 60 -5.08 -16.26 -9.69
N LEU A 61 -4.35 -17.26 -9.22
CA LEU A 61 -3.02 -17.09 -8.64
C LEU A 61 -1.96 -17.15 -9.74
N VAL A 62 -1.17 -16.08 -9.83
CA VAL A 62 -0.09 -15.89 -10.79
C VAL A 62 1.22 -15.76 -10.03
N ASP A 63 2.25 -16.46 -10.52
CA ASP A 63 3.59 -16.37 -9.95
C ASP A 63 4.30 -15.14 -10.50
N ASN A 64 4.80 -14.29 -9.59
CA ASN A 64 5.73 -13.23 -9.94
C ASN A 64 7.16 -13.70 -9.59
N PRO A 65 7.94 -14.18 -10.58
CA PRO A 65 9.29 -14.68 -10.32
C PRO A 65 10.31 -13.57 -10.09
N CYS A 66 9.92 -12.29 -10.26
CA CYS A 66 10.85 -11.17 -10.10
C CYS A 66 11.26 -11.01 -8.62
N GLU A 67 12.55 -11.18 -8.34
CA GLU A 67 13.11 -11.00 -7.00
C GLU A 67 13.20 -9.51 -6.61
N ALA A 68 13.36 -8.63 -7.61
CA ALA A 68 13.48 -7.19 -7.41
C ALA A 68 12.12 -6.54 -7.11
N TYR A 69 12.17 -5.46 -6.34
CA TYR A 69 11.00 -4.61 -6.15
C TYR A 69 10.81 -3.70 -7.36
N ASP A 70 9.79 -4.00 -8.16
CA ASP A 70 9.39 -3.18 -9.31
C ASP A 70 7.85 -3.14 -9.38
N GLU A 71 7.28 -1.99 -9.01
CA GLU A 71 5.84 -1.81 -9.02
C GLU A 71 5.25 -1.82 -10.43
N GLY A 72 5.97 -1.30 -11.43
CA GLY A 72 5.53 -1.25 -12.81
C GLY A 72 5.45 -2.63 -13.44
N ALA A 73 6.48 -3.46 -13.23
CA ALA A 73 6.52 -4.83 -13.74
C ALA A 73 5.40 -5.69 -13.14
N ARG A 74 5.17 -5.62 -11.82
CA ARG A 74 4.09 -6.39 -11.17
C ARG A 74 2.69 -5.91 -11.60
N GLN A 75 2.49 -4.61 -11.82
CA GLN A 75 1.21 -4.07 -12.29
C GLN A 75 0.92 -4.53 -13.72
N ARG A 76 1.94 -4.54 -14.58
CA ARG A 76 1.81 -5.08 -15.94
C ARG A 76 1.44 -6.56 -15.93
N LEU A 77 2.12 -7.37 -15.12
CA LEU A 77 1.79 -8.79 -14.95
C LEU A 77 0.33 -9.00 -14.55
N LEU A 78 -0.17 -8.22 -13.59
CA LEU A 78 -1.56 -8.27 -13.14
C LEU A 78 -2.55 -7.89 -14.25
N ILE A 79 -2.31 -6.78 -14.94
CA ILE A 79 -3.17 -6.29 -16.03
C ILE A 79 -3.21 -7.29 -17.19
N ASP A 80 -2.05 -7.80 -17.61
CA ASP A 80 -1.95 -8.76 -18.71
C ASP A 80 -2.66 -10.07 -18.34
N SER A 81 -2.50 -10.55 -17.10
CA SER A 81 -3.21 -11.73 -16.59
C SER A 81 -4.72 -11.51 -16.55
N ALA A 82 -5.19 -10.34 -16.09
CA ALA A 82 -6.60 -9.99 -16.09
C ALA A 82 -7.21 -9.94 -17.50
N ARG A 83 -6.45 -9.44 -18.49
CA ARG A 83 -6.87 -9.37 -19.89
C ARG A 83 -6.99 -10.74 -20.56
N GLN A 84 -6.26 -11.74 -20.07
CA GLN A 84 -6.36 -13.13 -20.56
C GLN A 84 -7.59 -13.88 -20.04
N LEU A 85 -8.28 -13.36 -19.03
CA LEU A 85 -9.46 -14.02 -18.47
C LEU A 85 -10.61 -14.09 -19.49
N PRO A 86 -11.36 -15.22 -19.51
CA PRO A 86 -12.54 -15.38 -20.35
C PRO A 86 -13.69 -14.58 -19.73
N VAL A 87 -13.94 -13.39 -20.27
CA VAL A 87 -15.01 -12.50 -19.81
C VAL A 87 -16.06 -12.30 -20.90
N SER A 88 -17.29 -12.09 -20.48
CA SER A 88 -18.34 -11.49 -21.30
C SER A 88 -18.53 -10.02 -20.92
N GLY A 89 -18.91 -9.20 -21.90
CA GLY A 89 -19.05 -7.76 -21.71
C GLY A 89 -17.71 -7.03 -21.51
N LYS A 90 -17.77 -5.83 -20.91
CA LYS A 90 -16.58 -5.02 -20.64
C LYS A 90 -15.84 -5.49 -19.39
N ARG A 91 -14.50 -5.35 -19.38
CA ARG A 91 -13.68 -5.57 -18.18
C ARG A 91 -13.58 -4.28 -17.39
N ILE A 92 -13.81 -4.36 -16.09
CA ILE A 92 -13.50 -3.30 -15.16
C ILE A 92 -12.39 -3.83 -14.26
N LEU A 93 -11.18 -3.30 -14.46
CA LEU A 93 -10.00 -3.64 -13.69
C LEU A 93 -10.00 -2.78 -12.43
N ILE A 94 -9.89 -3.40 -11.26
CA ILE A 94 -9.80 -2.73 -9.96
C ILE A 94 -8.51 -3.21 -9.28
N ALA A 95 -7.56 -2.32 -9.08
CA ALA A 95 -6.29 -2.63 -8.42
C ALA A 95 -6.31 -2.21 -6.95
N LEU A 96 -6.32 -3.20 -6.04
CA LEU A 96 -6.24 -3.01 -4.59
C LEU A 96 -5.01 -3.75 -4.06
N ASP A 97 -4.26 -3.13 -3.15
CA ASP A 97 -3.24 -3.85 -2.38
C ASP A 97 -3.92 -4.77 -1.34
N ALA A 98 -3.19 -5.77 -0.82
CA ALA A 98 -3.78 -6.78 0.07
C ALA A 98 -4.33 -6.21 1.40
N ASP A 99 -3.91 -5.01 1.79
CA ASP A 99 -4.41 -4.27 2.96
C ASP A 99 -5.46 -3.22 2.58
N GLU A 100 -6.11 -3.35 1.42
CA GLU A 100 -7.10 -2.40 0.92
C GLU A 100 -8.44 -3.05 0.57
N MET A 101 -9.56 -2.46 1.01
CA MET A 101 -10.91 -2.96 0.70
C MET A 101 -11.83 -1.80 0.33
N PHE A 102 -12.81 -2.00 -0.55
CA PHE A 102 -13.90 -1.01 -0.67
C PHE A 102 -14.68 -0.93 0.64
N SER A 103 -15.09 0.28 1.03
CA SER A 103 -15.98 0.48 2.18
C SER A 103 -17.33 -0.18 1.94
N ALA A 104 -17.89 -0.84 2.96
CA ALA A 104 -19.06 -1.71 2.84
C ALA A 104 -20.30 -1.03 2.22
N ASN A 105 -20.43 0.29 2.37
CA ASN A 105 -21.48 1.08 1.73
C ASN A 105 -21.46 1.05 0.19
N TRP A 106 -20.45 0.44 -0.47
CA TRP A 106 -20.51 0.13 -1.91
C TRP A 106 -21.73 -0.73 -2.26
N MET A 107 -22.19 -1.60 -1.35
CA MET A 107 -23.30 -2.52 -1.57
C MET A 107 -24.63 -1.81 -1.84
N GLU A 108 -24.77 -0.58 -1.33
CA GLU A 108 -26.02 0.19 -1.38
C GLU A 108 -25.84 1.51 -2.13
N SER A 109 -24.60 1.98 -2.32
CA SER A 109 -24.32 3.27 -2.94
C SER A 109 -24.68 3.28 -4.43
N PRO A 110 -25.40 4.31 -4.93
CA PRO A 110 -25.69 4.46 -6.36
C PRO A 110 -24.41 4.67 -7.19
N GLU A 111 -23.31 5.09 -6.58
CA GLU A 111 -21.99 5.16 -7.22
C GLU A 111 -21.55 3.83 -7.82
N TRP A 112 -21.94 2.70 -7.22
CA TRP A 112 -21.61 1.38 -7.75
C TRP A 112 -22.25 1.16 -9.12
N GLN A 113 -23.47 1.65 -9.35
CA GLN A 113 -24.12 1.57 -10.66
C GLN A 113 -23.43 2.47 -11.69
N GLN A 114 -22.92 3.64 -11.28
CA GLN A 114 -22.13 4.51 -12.17
C GLN A 114 -20.85 3.82 -12.62
N LEU A 115 -20.16 3.14 -11.71
CA LEU A 115 -18.99 2.32 -12.01
C LEU A 115 -19.32 1.22 -13.03
N LEU A 116 -20.41 0.48 -12.82
CA LEU A 116 -20.85 -0.57 -13.74
C LEU A 116 -21.26 -0.01 -15.11
N ALA A 117 -21.80 1.21 -15.17
CA ALA A 117 -22.23 1.86 -16.40
C ALA A 117 -21.09 2.54 -17.19
N ALA A 118 -19.97 2.84 -16.55
CA ALA A 118 -18.86 3.60 -17.13
C ALA A 118 -18.36 3.04 -18.49
N PRO A 119 -18.08 3.89 -19.49
CA PRO A 119 -17.61 3.44 -20.80
C PRO A 119 -16.13 3.00 -20.75
N PRO A 120 -15.68 2.13 -21.68
CA PRO A 120 -14.27 1.79 -21.85
C PRO A 120 -13.37 3.04 -21.95
N GLY A 121 -12.15 2.94 -21.40
CA GLY A 121 -11.18 4.03 -21.31
C GLY A 121 -11.36 4.95 -20.10
N THR A 122 -12.37 4.71 -19.27
CA THR A 122 -12.65 5.53 -18.08
C THR A 122 -11.79 5.11 -16.89
N VAL A 123 -11.13 6.07 -16.24
CA VAL A 123 -10.36 5.86 -15.00
C VAL A 123 -11.26 6.13 -13.78
N LEU A 124 -11.18 5.24 -12.80
CA LEU A 124 -12.02 5.23 -11.60
C LEU A 124 -11.19 5.68 -10.39
N TYR A 125 -11.57 6.82 -9.83
CA TYR A 125 -10.84 7.54 -8.79
C TYR A 125 -11.54 7.46 -7.44
N PHE A 126 -10.82 7.00 -6.43
CA PHE A 126 -11.32 6.87 -5.06
C PHE A 126 -10.40 7.59 -4.08
N ARG A 127 -10.92 7.92 -2.90
CA ARG A 127 -10.11 8.38 -1.78
C ARG A 127 -9.80 7.22 -0.84
N TRP A 128 -8.58 7.19 -0.33
CA TRP A 128 -8.25 6.33 0.81
C TRP A 128 -8.97 6.83 2.06
N ALA A 129 -9.59 5.90 2.77
CA ALA A 129 -9.92 6.03 4.19
C ALA A 129 -8.92 5.18 4.97
N ASN A 130 -7.90 5.83 5.51
CA ASN A 130 -6.81 5.17 6.21
C ASN A 130 -7.29 4.72 7.59
N ILE A 131 -7.27 3.41 7.84
CA ILE A 131 -7.72 2.79 9.08
C ILE A 131 -6.57 2.81 10.08
N GLY A 132 -6.75 3.56 11.17
CA GLY A 132 -5.77 3.72 12.24
C GLY A 132 -5.72 2.53 13.21
N PRO A 133 -4.87 2.64 14.25
CA PRO A 133 -4.56 1.54 15.14
C PRO A 133 -5.79 0.86 15.73
N ASP A 134 -5.76 -0.48 15.72
CA ASP A 134 -6.80 -1.33 16.30
C ASP A 134 -8.22 -1.05 15.71
N VAL A 135 -8.27 -0.46 14.51
CA VAL A 135 -9.52 -0.15 13.78
C VAL A 135 -10.44 0.79 14.60
N THR A 136 -9.84 1.64 15.44
CA THR A 136 -10.59 2.56 16.32
C THR A 136 -10.81 3.93 15.71
N CYS A 137 -9.91 4.38 14.84
CA CYS A 137 -9.96 5.67 14.20
C CYS A 137 -9.63 5.58 12.71
N ALA A 138 -9.96 6.62 11.95
CA ALA A 138 -9.60 6.74 10.55
C ALA A 138 -9.48 8.20 10.12
N TRP A 139 -8.75 8.43 9.02
CA TRP A 139 -8.73 9.71 8.32
C TRP A 139 -8.82 9.48 6.82
N VAL A 140 -9.50 10.40 6.13
CA VAL A 140 -9.68 10.33 4.67
C VAL A 140 -8.65 11.24 4.01
N ASP A 141 -7.98 10.72 2.99
CA ASP A 141 -7.07 11.52 2.16
C ASP A 141 -7.85 12.58 1.37
N ALA A 142 -7.25 13.76 1.20
CA ALA A 142 -7.85 14.82 0.40
C ALA A 142 -7.81 14.49 -1.10
N ASP A 143 -6.78 13.77 -1.56
CA ASP A 143 -6.56 13.49 -2.98
C ASP A 143 -7.21 12.17 -3.38
N TYR A 144 -7.84 12.16 -4.56
CA TYR A 144 -8.26 10.92 -5.20
C TYR A 144 -7.08 10.23 -5.86
N LYS A 145 -7.16 8.91 -5.96
CA LYS A 145 -6.16 8.06 -6.61
C LYS A 145 -6.83 7.11 -7.59
N PRO A 146 -6.16 6.76 -8.69
CA PRO A 146 -6.70 5.82 -9.67
C PRO A 146 -6.60 4.39 -9.12
N PHE A 147 -7.74 3.79 -8.80
CA PHE A 147 -7.82 2.38 -8.39
C PHE A 147 -8.48 1.51 -9.45
N GLY A 148 -9.20 2.09 -10.40
CA GLY A 148 -9.87 1.30 -11.42
C GLY A 148 -9.74 1.86 -12.82
N PHE A 149 -9.96 0.99 -13.79
CA PHE A 149 -9.94 1.31 -15.21
C PHE A 149 -10.94 0.42 -15.95
N VAL A 150 -11.86 1.03 -16.69
CA VAL A 150 -12.71 0.29 -17.62
C VAL A 150 -11.87 -0.01 -18.85
N ASP A 151 -11.47 -1.27 -19.00
CA ASP A 151 -10.43 -1.65 -19.95
C ASP A 151 -10.83 -1.40 -21.41
N ASP A 152 -10.00 -0.68 -22.14
CA ASP A 152 -10.08 -0.46 -23.59
C ASP A 152 -8.83 -0.96 -24.33
N GLY A 153 -7.91 -1.63 -23.62
CA GLY A 153 -6.62 -2.08 -24.15
C GLY A 153 -5.48 -1.08 -24.02
N SER A 154 -5.69 0.11 -23.46
CA SER A 154 -4.65 1.11 -23.25
C SER A 154 -3.44 0.57 -22.47
N PRO A 155 -2.21 1.00 -22.81
CA PRO A 155 -1.01 0.51 -22.14
C PRO A 155 -0.89 1.05 -20.71
N HIS A 156 -0.17 0.30 -19.87
CA HIS A 156 0.23 0.74 -18.53
C HIS A 156 1.68 1.24 -18.53
N GLU A 157 1.85 2.47 -18.07
CA GLU A 157 3.14 3.14 -17.92
C GLU A 157 3.57 3.15 -16.45
N GLY A 158 4.32 2.12 -16.05
CA GLY A 158 4.75 1.91 -14.68
C GLY A 158 6.08 2.56 -14.30
N ARG A 159 6.37 2.56 -13.00
CA ARG A 159 7.65 3.00 -12.40
C ARG A 159 8.11 1.96 -11.36
N PRO A 160 9.40 1.91 -10.98
CA PRO A 160 9.86 0.95 -9.97
C PRO A 160 9.21 1.14 -8.59
N ILE A 161 8.86 2.38 -8.20
CA ILE A 161 8.17 2.72 -6.96
C ILE A 161 7.26 3.94 -7.15
N HIS A 162 6.16 4.00 -6.40
CA HIS A 162 5.09 5.00 -6.51
C HIS A 162 4.44 5.00 -7.91
N SER A 163 4.25 3.80 -8.46
CA SER A 163 3.70 3.58 -9.79
C SER A 163 2.17 3.62 -9.80
N PRO A 164 1.51 4.27 -10.78
CA PRO A 164 0.06 4.15 -10.97
C PRO A 164 -0.35 2.68 -11.06
N ARG A 165 -1.44 2.27 -10.41
CA ARG A 165 -1.79 0.84 -10.33
C ARG A 165 -2.57 0.28 -11.52
N VAL A 166 -3.18 1.17 -12.27
CA VAL A 166 -3.98 0.89 -13.47
C VAL A 166 -3.51 1.81 -14.61
N PRO A 167 -3.86 1.53 -15.87
CA PRO A 167 -3.64 2.49 -16.95
C PRO A 167 -4.28 3.83 -16.61
N VAL A 168 -3.55 4.92 -16.86
CA VAL A 168 -4.05 6.30 -16.73
C VAL A 168 -3.70 7.05 -18.02
N PRO A 169 -4.39 6.77 -19.14
CA PRO A 169 -4.11 7.45 -20.40
C PRO A 169 -4.26 8.96 -20.28
N LYS A 170 -3.47 9.69 -21.05
CA LYS A 170 -3.63 11.15 -21.14
C LYS A 170 -5.01 11.46 -21.69
N GLU A 171 -5.72 12.41 -21.09
CA GLU A 171 -7.07 12.84 -21.49
C GLU A 171 -8.17 11.77 -21.31
N ALA A 172 -7.92 10.72 -20.55
CA ALA A 172 -8.93 9.72 -20.22
C ALA A 172 -10.12 10.34 -19.46
N PRO A 173 -11.37 9.93 -19.77
CA PRO A 173 -12.52 10.21 -18.93
C PRO A 173 -12.28 9.71 -17.50
N ALA A 174 -12.81 10.43 -16.51
CA ALA A 174 -12.61 10.12 -15.11
C ALA A 174 -13.93 10.16 -14.34
N LEU A 175 -14.14 9.15 -13.48
CA LEU A 175 -15.19 9.16 -12.47
C LEU A 175 -14.57 9.24 -11.08
N TYR A 176 -15.14 10.07 -10.22
CA TYR A 176 -14.67 10.32 -8.87
C TYR A 176 -15.73 9.88 -7.88
N PHE A 177 -15.35 8.99 -6.96
CA PHE A 177 -16.25 8.35 -6.02
C PHE A 177 -16.13 8.94 -4.61
N ASP A 178 -17.22 9.53 -4.13
CA ASP A 178 -17.31 10.28 -2.88
C ASP A 178 -17.93 9.49 -1.73
N GLU A 179 -18.84 8.58 -2.00
CA GLU A 179 -19.42 7.70 -0.99
C GLU A 179 -18.54 6.47 -0.78
N ILE A 180 -18.12 5.82 -1.86
CA ILE A 180 -17.30 4.62 -1.81
C ILE A 180 -15.84 5.02 -1.55
N LYS A 181 -15.24 4.42 -0.53
CA LYS A 181 -13.83 4.63 -0.16
C LYS A 181 -13.04 3.35 -0.34
N VAL A 182 -11.73 3.51 -0.48
CA VAL A 182 -10.80 2.40 -0.29
C VAL A 182 -10.30 2.48 1.15
N LEU A 183 -10.78 1.57 1.99
CA LEU A 183 -10.27 1.37 3.34
C LEU A 183 -8.84 0.87 3.25
N HIS A 184 -7.89 1.55 3.89
CA HIS A 184 -6.46 1.21 3.81
C HIS A 184 -5.96 0.83 5.21
N TYR A 185 -5.76 -0.47 5.42
CA TYR A 185 -5.42 -1.10 6.71
C TYR A 185 -3.94 -1.03 7.07
N GLN A 186 -3.09 -0.43 6.22
CA GLN A 186 -1.66 -0.30 6.50
C GLN A 186 -1.38 0.28 7.89
N TYR A 187 -2.24 1.16 8.42
CA TYR A 187 -2.06 1.83 9.71
C TYR A 187 -2.76 1.15 10.90
N ALA A 188 -3.48 0.06 10.67
CA ALA A 188 -4.18 -0.68 11.71
C ALA A 188 -3.20 -1.38 12.68
N ASP A 189 -2.04 -1.79 12.16
CA ASP A 189 -0.86 -2.13 12.96
C ASP A 189 0.25 -1.09 12.74
N TRP A 190 0.36 -0.15 13.67
CA TRP A 190 1.34 0.94 13.57
C TRP A 190 2.80 0.45 13.58
N ASN A 191 3.09 -0.68 14.22
CA ASN A 191 4.43 -1.24 14.27
C ASN A 191 4.79 -1.91 12.94
N ARG A 192 3.85 -2.66 12.36
CA ARG A 192 3.99 -3.20 11.01
C ARG A 192 4.22 -2.10 9.99
N MET A 193 3.42 -1.05 10.06
CA MET A 193 3.54 0.13 9.19
C MET A 193 4.94 0.72 9.27
N ARG A 194 5.43 1.02 10.49
CA ARG A 194 6.78 1.57 10.69
C ARG A 194 7.85 0.67 10.11
N SER A 195 7.74 -0.64 10.29
CA SER A 195 8.67 -1.62 9.71
C SER A 195 8.76 -1.49 8.18
N LYS A 196 7.61 -1.47 7.49
CA LYS A 196 7.53 -1.22 6.03
C LYS A 196 8.11 0.15 5.65
N GLN A 197 7.83 1.20 6.42
CA GLN A 197 8.38 2.54 6.17
C GLN A 197 9.90 2.62 6.34
N ARG A 198 10.51 1.85 7.26
CA ARG A 198 11.98 1.76 7.34
C ARG A 198 12.56 1.17 6.06
N TRP A 199 11.95 0.10 5.56
CA TRP A 199 12.36 -0.53 4.31
C TRP A 199 12.27 0.42 3.13
N TYR A 200 11.16 1.14 2.97
CA TYR A 200 11.03 2.13 1.90
C TYR A 200 12.09 3.23 1.95
N GLN A 201 12.40 3.75 3.13
CA GLN A 201 13.46 4.76 3.29
C GLN A 201 14.82 4.23 2.82
N VAL A 202 15.14 2.98 3.16
CA VAL A 202 16.40 2.32 2.76
C VAL A 202 16.42 2.08 1.26
N TRP A 203 15.34 1.53 0.69
CA TRP A 203 15.22 1.29 -0.75
C TRP A 203 15.41 2.58 -1.55
N GLU A 204 14.74 3.66 -1.16
CA GLU A 204 14.85 4.97 -1.83
C GLU A 204 16.27 5.52 -1.73
N ARG A 205 16.95 5.34 -0.59
CA ARG A 205 18.33 5.78 -0.44
C ARG A 205 19.31 5.02 -1.33
N LEU A 206 19.02 3.75 -1.63
CA LEU A 206 19.83 2.92 -2.51
C LEU A 206 19.56 3.22 -3.99
N ASN A 207 18.28 3.37 -4.36
CA ASN A 207 17.85 3.42 -5.77
C ASN A 207 17.70 4.85 -6.31
N ASP A 208 17.51 5.85 -5.44
CA ASP A 208 17.60 7.27 -5.80
C ASP A 208 18.55 8.02 -4.84
N PRO A 209 19.88 7.91 -5.04
CA PRO A 209 20.87 8.57 -4.19
C PRO A 209 20.76 10.10 -4.17
N LYS A 210 20.09 10.70 -5.18
CA LYS A 210 19.85 12.15 -5.28
C LYS A 210 18.70 12.59 -4.38
N LYS A 211 17.79 11.68 -4.02
CA LYS A 211 16.70 11.95 -3.08
C LYS A 211 17.27 12.26 -1.70
N ARG A 212 16.90 13.43 -1.20
CA ARG A 212 17.45 13.98 0.05
C ARG A 212 16.79 13.35 1.28
N PRO A 213 17.53 13.05 2.35
CA PRO A 213 16.99 12.51 3.60
C PRO A 213 15.75 13.25 4.15
N VAL A 214 15.69 14.57 4.06
CA VAL A 214 14.56 15.40 4.47
C VAL A 214 13.32 15.07 3.65
N THR A 215 13.48 14.90 2.33
CA THR A 215 12.37 14.53 1.44
C THR A 215 11.88 13.13 1.77
N ILE A 216 12.80 12.18 1.95
CA ILE A 216 12.50 10.80 2.36
C ILE A 216 11.74 10.80 3.70
N PHE A 217 12.21 11.55 4.70
CA PHE A 217 11.55 11.67 5.99
C PHE A 217 10.12 12.20 5.82
N ARG A 218 9.95 13.33 5.11
CA ARG A 218 8.62 13.95 4.92
C ARG A 218 7.64 12.99 4.25
N GLN A 219 8.11 12.23 3.27
CA GLN A 219 7.30 11.28 2.53
C GLN A 219 6.84 10.10 3.39
N TYR A 220 7.70 9.54 4.24
CA TYR A 220 7.40 8.31 4.97
C TYR A 220 6.98 8.51 6.43
N HIS A 221 6.80 9.76 6.86
CA HIS A 221 6.31 10.12 8.21
C HIS A 221 5.07 11.03 8.17
N HIS A 222 4.44 11.24 7.01
CA HIS A 222 3.24 12.09 6.88
C HIS A 222 2.06 11.61 7.74
N MET A 223 1.94 10.30 7.96
CA MET A 223 0.90 9.72 8.80
C MET A 223 0.96 10.18 10.26
N GLU A 224 2.13 10.55 10.80
CA GLU A 224 2.26 11.05 12.18
C GLU A 224 1.53 12.38 12.41
N ALA A 225 1.36 13.18 11.35
CA ALA A 225 0.56 14.38 11.36
C ALA A 225 -0.90 14.09 11.02
N ALA A 226 -1.15 13.17 10.08
CA ALA A 226 -2.49 12.83 9.62
C ALA A 226 -3.35 12.21 10.72
N ILE A 227 -2.80 11.27 11.50
CA ILE A 227 -3.53 10.57 12.57
C ILE A 227 -4.03 11.51 13.68
N ARG A 228 -3.39 12.67 13.88
CA ARG A 228 -3.84 13.68 14.86
C ARG A 228 -5.17 14.32 14.49
N ARG A 229 -5.61 14.16 13.23
CA ARG A 229 -6.89 14.62 12.70
C ARG A 229 -7.86 13.46 12.46
N ALA A 230 -7.51 12.24 12.88
CA ALA A 230 -8.37 11.08 12.71
C ALA A 230 -9.63 11.21 13.58
N GLY A 231 -10.76 10.81 13.03
CA GLY A 231 -12.02 10.63 13.75
C GLY A 231 -12.30 9.14 13.98
N PRO A 232 -13.41 8.78 14.62
CA PRO A 232 -13.82 7.37 14.72
C PRO A 232 -14.02 6.75 13.33
N VAL A 233 -13.80 5.44 13.21
CA VAL A 233 -14.16 4.69 11.99
C VAL A 233 -15.67 4.77 11.80
N ARG A 234 -16.10 5.09 10.57
CA ARG A 234 -17.53 5.21 10.28
C ARG A 234 -18.19 3.83 10.21
N PRO A 235 -19.33 3.59 10.89
CA PRO A 235 -19.97 2.27 10.91
C PRO A 235 -20.33 1.75 9.51
N GLU A 236 -20.82 2.62 8.62
CA GLU A 236 -21.22 2.26 7.25
C GLU A 236 -20.07 1.71 6.39
N TRP A 237 -18.82 1.94 6.80
CA TRP A 237 -17.67 1.37 6.10
C TRP A 237 -17.44 -0.11 6.41
N LEU A 238 -17.92 -0.60 7.56
CA LEU A 238 -17.64 -1.96 8.04
C LEU A 238 -18.90 -2.82 8.12
N ALA A 239 -20.04 -2.23 8.50
CA ALA A 239 -21.24 -2.94 8.93
C ALA A 239 -21.76 -3.95 7.89
N GLY A 240 -21.72 -3.63 6.60
CA GLY A 240 -22.16 -4.56 5.55
C GLY A 240 -21.31 -5.83 5.47
N TYR A 241 -19.99 -5.74 5.68
CA TYR A 241 -19.14 -6.94 5.75
C TYR A 241 -19.30 -7.69 7.06
N GLU A 242 -19.43 -6.97 8.18
CA GLU A 242 -19.68 -7.59 9.50
C GLU A 242 -20.99 -8.38 9.50
N ALA A 243 -22.03 -7.89 8.82
CA ALA A 243 -23.30 -8.59 8.63
C ALA A 243 -23.17 -9.87 7.79
N LEU A 244 -22.15 -9.96 6.91
CA LEU A 244 -21.79 -11.17 6.16
C LEU A 244 -20.89 -12.12 6.97
N GLY A 245 -20.60 -11.82 8.24
CA GLY A 245 -19.73 -12.61 9.10
C GLY A 245 -18.24 -12.42 8.84
N ILE A 246 -17.85 -11.38 8.09
CA ILE A 246 -16.45 -11.05 7.84
C ILE A 246 -15.93 -10.21 9.01
N ASP A 247 -14.87 -10.68 9.66
CA ASP A 247 -14.22 -9.93 10.73
C ASP A 247 -13.43 -8.75 10.15
N MET A 248 -13.91 -7.53 10.40
CA MET A 248 -13.27 -6.29 9.95
C MET A 248 -12.36 -5.64 11.00
N ARG A 249 -12.24 -6.20 12.21
CA ARG A 249 -11.66 -5.46 13.37
C ARG A 249 -10.41 -6.11 13.95
N SER A 250 -10.28 -7.42 13.93
CA SER A 250 -9.12 -8.07 14.57
C SER A 250 -7.83 -7.74 13.84
N ILE A 251 -6.77 -7.42 14.58
CA ILE A 251 -5.44 -7.15 14.04
C ILE A 251 -4.44 -8.12 14.68
N SER A 252 -3.95 -9.07 13.90
CA SER A 252 -2.90 -10.00 14.32
C SER A 252 -1.56 -9.28 14.34
N LYS A 253 -1.12 -8.87 15.54
CA LYS A 253 0.17 -8.22 15.75
C LYS A 253 1.28 -9.27 15.86
N SER A 254 2.42 -8.99 15.24
CA SER A 254 3.62 -9.81 15.36
C SER A 254 4.70 -9.08 16.15
N PRO A 255 5.51 -9.77 16.96
CA PRO A 255 6.68 -9.15 17.60
C PRO A 255 7.76 -8.75 16.56
N TYR A 256 7.70 -9.31 15.35
CA TYR A 256 8.66 -9.09 14.27
C TYR A 256 7.96 -9.01 12.91
N TYR A 257 8.46 -8.15 12.03
CA TYR A 257 7.96 -8.04 10.67
C TYR A 257 9.11 -8.22 9.69
N TYR A 258 8.86 -8.95 8.60
CA TYR A 258 9.90 -9.34 7.64
C TYR A 258 10.61 -8.14 7.00
N TRP A 259 9.96 -6.98 6.91
CA TRP A 259 10.55 -5.73 6.41
C TRP A 259 11.79 -5.31 7.22
N ASP A 260 11.76 -5.45 8.54
CA ASP A 260 12.93 -5.16 9.39
C ASP A 260 14.06 -6.17 9.13
N GLU A 261 13.74 -7.42 8.79
CA GLU A 261 14.75 -8.41 8.41
C GLU A 261 15.46 -8.04 7.10
N ASP A 262 14.71 -7.54 6.12
CA ASP A 262 15.28 -7.08 4.87
C ASP A 262 16.11 -5.80 5.06
N VAL A 263 15.68 -4.88 5.92
CA VAL A 263 16.52 -3.72 6.31
C VAL A 263 17.80 -4.17 7.00
N LEU A 264 17.73 -5.16 7.89
CA LEU A 264 18.90 -5.71 8.55
C LEU A 264 19.91 -6.28 7.56
N LYS A 265 19.46 -7.04 6.55
CA LYS A 265 20.35 -7.53 5.47
C LYS A 265 21.06 -6.39 4.76
N LEU A 266 20.32 -5.33 4.39
CA LEU A 266 20.87 -4.16 3.71
C LEU A 266 21.84 -3.34 4.58
N LEU A 267 21.60 -3.29 5.90
CA LEU A 267 22.53 -2.67 6.85
C LEU A 267 23.85 -3.45 6.96
N VAL A 268 23.78 -4.78 6.97
CA VAL A 268 24.97 -5.65 6.97
C VAL A 268 25.75 -5.52 5.66
N GLU A 269 25.04 -5.49 4.52
CA GLU A 269 25.65 -5.41 3.20
C GLU A 269 26.32 -4.05 2.92
N HIS A 270 25.65 -2.94 3.26
CA HIS A 270 26.11 -1.61 2.87
C HIS A 270 26.69 -0.75 4.00
N GLY A 271 26.62 -1.24 5.25
CA GLY A 271 27.04 -0.51 6.43
C GLY A 271 26.04 0.57 6.89
N THR A 272 26.12 0.93 8.17
CA THR A 272 25.19 1.85 8.83
C THR A 272 25.37 3.31 8.41
N GLU A 273 26.59 3.74 8.13
CA GLU A 273 26.92 5.11 7.75
C GLU A 273 26.17 5.60 6.50
N ARG A 274 25.93 4.69 5.54
CA ARG A 274 25.16 4.99 4.32
C ARG A 274 23.73 5.43 4.61
N PHE A 275 23.15 4.92 5.70
CA PHE A 275 21.76 5.14 6.11
C PHE A 275 21.64 6.04 7.33
N ARG A 276 22.74 6.63 7.82
CA ARG A 276 22.78 7.43 9.06
C ARG A 276 21.68 8.47 9.15
N LYS A 277 21.39 9.19 8.07
CA LYS A 277 20.39 10.27 8.02
C LYS A 277 18.94 9.78 7.81
N LEU A 278 18.69 8.48 7.70
CA LEU A 278 17.33 7.93 7.61
C LEU A 278 16.74 7.72 8.99
N ASN A 279 15.41 7.81 9.12
CA ASN A 279 14.72 7.55 10.38
C ASN A 279 14.33 6.07 10.50
N ILE A 280 15.35 5.23 10.67
CA ILE A 280 15.22 3.77 10.81
C ILE A 280 15.79 3.24 12.13
N TRP A 281 16.42 4.11 12.93
CA TRP A 281 17.19 3.74 14.11
C TRP A 281 16.38 3.69 15.41
N ASP A 282 15.05 3.75 15.31
CA ASP A 282 14.15 3.46 16.43
C ASP A 282 14.02 1.95 16.68
N ARG A 283 14.52 1.12 15.75
CA ARG A 283 14.67 -0.33 15.91
C ARG A 283 16.05 -0.66 16.46
N ASP A 284 16.10 -1.57 17.43
CA ASP A 284 17.36 -2.18 17.87
C ASP A 284 17.81 -3.26 16.87
N TRP A 285 18.65 -2.84 15.93
CA TRP A 285 19.20 -3.72 14.90
C TRP A 285 20.20 -4.74 15.47
N THR A 286 20.87 -4.43 16.58
CA THR A 286 21.81 -5.36 17.23
C THR A 286 21.05 -6.51 17.88
N ALA A 287 19.95 -6.20 18.59
CA ALA A 287 19.08 -7.21 19.17
C ALA A 287 18.44 -8.11 18.09
N LEU A 288 17.98 -7.51 16.98
CA LEU A 288 17.41 -8.29 15.87
C LEU A 288 18.46 -9.19 15.20
N ALA A 289 19.69 -8.70 15.00
CA ALA A 289 20.78 -9.50 14.46
C ALA A 289 21.14 -10.68 15.36
N ALA A 290 21.24 -10.45 16.68
CA ALA A 290 21.52 -11.50 17.66
C ALA A 290 20.43 -12.58 17.65
N GLN A 291 19.16 -12.19 17.57
CA GLN A 291 18.04 -13.13 17.45
C GLN A 291 18.10 -13.97 16.17
N LYS A 292 18.64 -13.41 15.08
CA LYS A 292 18.84 -14.10 13.79
C LYS A 292 20.14 -14.89 13.71
N GLY A 293 20.91 -14.97 14.81
CA GLY A 293 22.18 -15.68 14.85
C GLY A 293 23.30 -15.00 14.05
N LEU A 294 23.16 -13.71 13.74
CA LEU A 294 24.16 -12.93 13.00
C LEU A 294 25.15 -12.28 13.96
N ALA A 295 26.42 -12.67 13.87
CA ALA A 295 27.50 -12.04 14.63
C ALA A 295 27.88 -10.69 14.01
N VAL A 296 27.42 -9.60 14.62
CA VAL A 296 27.69 -8.23 14.19
C VAL A 296 28.54 -7.54 15.25
N ASN A 297 29.83 -7.35 14.98
CA ASN A 297 30.82 -6.80 15.92
C ASN A 297 30.60 -5.29 16.18
N GLY A 298 29.46 -4.90 16.76
CA GLY A 298 29.10 -3.51 17.05
C GLY A 298 28.75 -2.65 15.83
N THR A 299 28.72 -3.24 14.63
CA THR A 299 28.55 -2.55 13.34
C THR A 299 27.13 -2.02 13.10
N LEU A 300 26.13 -2.42 13.90
CA LEU A 300 24.72 -2.08 13.71
C LEU A 300 24.17 -1.03 14.72
N ARG A 301 25.05 -0.30 15.42
CA ARG A 301 24.62 0.77 16.33
C ARG A 301 24.11 1.98 15.54
N ASP A 302 23.19 2.76 16.17
CA ASP A 302 22.71 4.03 15.63
C ASP A 302 23.89 5.01 15.40
N PRO A 303 24.26 5.29 14.14
CA PRO A 303 25.43 6.11 13.83
C PRO A 303 25.11 7.62 13.90
N ARG A 304 23.87 8.01 14.23
CA ARG A 304 23.47 9.43 14.22
C ARG A 304 24.18 10.22 15.30
N THR A 305 24.78 11.33 14.87
CA THR A 305 25.30 12.38 15.74
C THR A 305 24.17 13.09 16.51
N PRO A 306 24.48 13.81 17.61
CA PRO A 306 23.50 14.64 18.31
C PRO A 306 22.78 15.65 17.39
N PHE A 307 23.50 16.23 16.42
CA PHE A 307 22.92 17.14 15.43
C PHE A 307 21.86 16.44 14.58
N GLU A 308 22.15 15.24 14.06
CA GLU A 308 21.22 14.49 13.21
C GLU A 308 19.97 14.05 13.99
N LYS A 309 20.13 13.68 15.27
CA LYS A 309 19.00 13.42 16.17
C LYS A 309 18.14 14.66 16.40
N ALA A 310 18.76 15.84 16.55
CA ALA A 310 18.05 17.11 16.65
C ALA A 310 17.29 17.46 15.37
N VAL A 311 17.89 17.22 14.19
CA VAL A 311 17.19 17.38 12.90
C VAL A 311 15.96 16.48 12.83
N HIS A 312 16.04 15.20 13.20
CA HIS A 312 14.86 14.32 13.24
C HIS A 312 13.80 14.78 14.25
N ALA A 313 14.20 15.25 15.42
CA ALA A 313 13.26 15.83 16.39
C ALA A 313 12.53 17.04 15.81
N TRP A 314 13.26 17.93 15.13
CA TRP A 314 12.68 19.08 14.44
C TRP A 314 11.76 18.66 13.29
N LEU A 315 12.14 17.67 12.47
CA LEU A 315 11.31 17.15 11.40
C LEU A 315 9.98 16.59 11.94
N ARG A 316 10.01 15.76 12.98
CA ARG A 316 8.79 15.26 13.65
C ARG A 316 7.91 16.39 14.17
N ALA A 317 8.49 17.38 14.85
CA ALA A 317 7.76 18.51 15.41
C ALA A 317 7.09 19.40 14.34
N THR A 318 7.65 19.42 13.13
CA THR A 318 7.19 20.28 12.03
C THR A 318 6.40 19.54 10.94
N GLN A 319 6.16 18.24 11.08
CA GLN A 319 5.53 17.41 10.05
C GLN A 319 4.18 17.94 9.57
N GLY A 320 3.29 18.33 10.49
CA GLY A 320 1.97 18.86 10.15
C GLY A 320 1.96 20.26 9.53
N LYS A 321 3.09 20.98 9.54
CA LYS A 321 3.24 22.35 9.02
C LYS A 321 4.40 22.50 8.05
N SER A 322 4.78 21.41 7.39
CA SER A 322 5.90 21.33 6.44
C SER A 322 5.78 22.28 5.25
N HIS A 323 4.56 22.71 4.92
CA HIS A 323 4.27 23.65 3.84
C HIS A 323 4.56 25.13 4.19
N THR A 324 4.69 25.48 5.48
CA THR A 324 4.89 26.86 5.91
C THR A 324 6.25 27.42 5.51
N LEU A 325 6.31 28.72 5.17
CA LEU A 325 7.56 29.38 4.71
C LEU A 325 8.75 29.22 5.68
N PRO A 326 8.58 29.42 7.01
CA PRO A 326 9.70 29.25 7.94
C PRO A 326 10.26 27.83 7.94
N VAL A 327 9.38 26.82 7.90
CA VAL A 327 9.81 25.41 7.85
C VAL A 327 10.52 25.12 6.53
N ARG A 328 9.99 25.59 5.40
CA ARG A 328 10.63 25.42 4.09
C ARG A 328 12.02 26.07 4.00
N ALA A 329 12.21 27.23 4.62
CA ALA A 329 13.50 27.91 4.69
C ALA A 329 14.55 27.07 5.45
N VAL A 330 14.18 26.54 6.61
CA VAL A 330 15.07 25.65 7.40
C VAL A 330 15.37 24.37 6.62
N GLN A 331 14.40 23.76 5.92
CA GLN A 331 14.66 22.59 5.08
C GLN A 331 15.69 22.90 3.98
N LYS A 332 15.57 24.05 3.29
CA LYS A 332 16.54 24.45 2.27
C LYS A 332 17.95 24.62 2.86
N LEU A 333 18.06 25.14 4.07
CA LEU A 333 19.35 25.24 4.76
C LEU A 333 19.91 23.86 5.10
N LEU A 334 19.10 22.96 5.64
CA LEU A 334 19.50 21.57 5.93
C LEU A 334 20.05 20.87 4.69
N GLN A 335 19.47 21.15 3.50
CA GLN A 335 19.94 20.58 2.23
C GLN A 335 21.38 20.94 1.89
N VAL A 336 21.88 22.10 2.32
CA VAL A 336 23.29 22.48 2.17
C VAL A 336 24.21 21.56 2.98
N PHE A 337 23.72 21.06 4.12
CA PHE A 337 24.41 20.09 4.99
C PHE A 337 24.12 18.63 4.58
N GLY A 338 23.67 18.41 3.35
CA GLY A 338 23.37 17.09 2.79
C GLY A 338 22.18 16.38 3.44
N TRP A 339 21.21 17.16 3.95
CA TRP A 339 19.95 16.66 4.48
C TRP A 339 18.81 16.75 3.48
#